data_AF-A0A183JF05-F1
#
_entry.id   AF-A0A183JF05-F1
#
_cell.length_a   1.000
_cell.length_b   1.000
_cell.length_c   1.000
_cell.angle_alpha   90.00
_cell.angle_beta   90.00
_cell.angle_gamma   90.00
#
_symmetry.space_group_name_H-M   'P 1'
#
loop_
_entity.id
_entity.type
_entity.pdbx_description
1 polymer ?
#
loop_
_entity_poly.entity_id
_entity_poly.type
_entity_poly.pdbx_seq_one_letter_code
_entity_poly.pdbx_strand_id
1 'polypeptide(L)'
;SHKKSVAIALIANILVGLPSALNLNILANQDNVWGIALLISGILMASLVIRYGPMKYRRYIVNEFGIDDWNLPKVWIFMITILVPLQGIILIIWWIYDMIASDPHWYMFTYESVTSLCVEWMILLAALIGINVIALWRKWSIFPVAKTYGNNPYELDFLKTFTDL
;
A
#
# COMPACT_ATOMS: atom_id res chain seq x y z
N SER A 1 5.23 5.67 23.95
CA SER A 1 5.03 4.47 24.79
C SER A 1 4.26 3.43 23.98
N HIS A 2 4.92 2.34 23.61
CA HIS A 2 4.38 1.27 22.75
C HIS A 2 2.99 0.78 23.17
N LYS A 3 2.76 0.61 24.48
CA LYS A 3 1.48 0.16 25.04
C LYS A 3 0.30 1.09 24.70
N LYS A 4 0.51 2.41 24.70
CA LYS A 4 -0.53 3.39 24.36
C LYS A 4 -0.89 3.30 22.87
N SER A 5 0.11 3.18 21.99
CA SER A 5 -0.10 3.04 20.55
C SER A 5 -0.86 1.76 20.21
N VAL A 6 -0.49 0.62 20.83
CA VAL A 6 -1.20 -0.65 20.64
C VAL A 6 -2.64 -0.56 21.13
N ALA A 7 -2.89 0.04 22.29
CA ALA A 7 -4.25 0.21 22.81
C ALA A 7 -5.13 1.07 21.88
N ILE A 8 -4.58 2.18 21.35
CA ILE A 8 -5.29 3.06 20.41
C ILE A 8 -5.61 2.30 19.11
N ALA A 9 -4.63 1.58 18.55
CA ALA A 9 -4.82 0.81 17.33
C ALA A 9 -5.88 -0.29 17.50
N LEU A 10 -5.88 -0.98 18.64
CA LEU A 10 -6.87 -2.02 18.94
C LEU A 10 -8.29 -1.45 19.04
N ILE A 11 -8.47 -0.35 19.78
CA ILE A 11 -9.78 0.31 19.92
C ILE A 11 -10.26 0.83 18.56
N ALA A 12 -9.37 1.45 17.78
CA ALA A 12 -9.71 1.93 16.45
C ALA A 12 -10.15 0.79 15.52
N ASN A 13 -9.43 -0.34 15.50
CA ASN A 13 -9.80 -1.50 14.69
C ASN A 13 -11.17 -2.07 15.09
N ILE A 14 -11.47 -2.17 16.38
CA ILE A 14 -12.79 -2.63 16.84
C ILE A 14 -13.88 -1.66 16.38
N LEU A 15 -13.69 -0.35 16.56
CA LEU A 15 -14.69 0.64 16.19
C LEU A 15 -14.95 0.69 14.68
N VAL A 16 -13.90 0.60 13.86
CA VAL A 16 -14.00 0.64 12.40
C VAL A 16 -14.49 -0.69 11.83
N GLY A 17 -14.15 -1.83 12.45
CA GLY A 17 -14.58 -3.17 12.00
C GLY A 17 -15.96 -3.60 12.48
N LEU A 18 -16.50 -2.98 13.54
CA LEU A 18 -17.81 -3.33 14.09
C LEU A 18 -18.96 -3.19 13.09
N PRO A 19 -19.07 -2.11 12.28
CA PRO A 19 -20.11 -2.00 11.26
C PRO A 19 -20.11 -3.15 10.25
N SER A 20 -18.92 -3.61 9.85
CA SER A 20 -18.72 -4.71 8.90
C SER A 20 -19.12 -6.05 9.50
N ALA A 21 -18.93 -6.24 10.80
CA ALA A 21 -19.39 -7.44 11.51
C ALA A 21 -20.92 -7.50 11.66
N LEU A 22 -21.59 -6.34 11.63
CA LEU A 22 -23.05 -6.24 11.82
C LEU A 22 -23.84 -6.31 10.51
N ASN A 23 -23.21 -6.01 9.35
CA ASN A 23 -23.89 -5.97 8.06
C ASN A 23 -23.01 -6.54 6.94
N LEU A 24 -23.47 -7.63 6.33
CA LEU A 24 -22.77 -8.31 5.24
C LEU A 24 -22.56 -7.42 4.00
N ASN A 25 -23.48 -6.51 3.70
CA ASN A 25 -23.34 -5.61 2.56
C ASN A 25 -22.23 -4.57 2.80
N ILE A 26 -22.04 -4.14 4.05
CA ILE A 26 -20.94 -3.25 4.42
C ILE A 26 -19.62 -4.00 4.35
N LEU A 27 -19.59 -5.25 4.82
CA LEU A 27 -18.41 -6.11 4.71
C LEU A 27 -18.02 -6.34 3.25
N ALA A 28 -18.98 -6.69 2.39
CA ALA A 28 -18.75 -6.93 0.97
C ALA A 28 -18.24 -5.67 0.25
N ASN A 29 -18.83 -4.51 0.53
CA ASN A 29 -18.33 -3.24 -0.01
C ASN A 29 -16.89 -2.94 0.43
N GLN A 30 -16.59 -3.07 1.72
CA GLN A 30 -15.24 -2.82 2.22
C GLN A 30 -14.21 -3.77 1.61
N ASP A 31 -14.53 -5.06 1.51
CA ASP A 31 -13.66 -6.05 0.88
C ASP A 31 -13.40 -5.70 -0.60
N ASN A 32 -14.44 -5.29 -1.34
CA ASN A 32 -14.33 -4.87 -2.73
C ASN A 32 -13.45 -3.62 -2.90
N VAL A 33 -13.73 -2.55 -2.15
CA VAL A 33 -13.01 -1.26 -2.26
C VAL A 33 -11.54 -1.41 -1.90
N TRP A 34 -11.26 -2.07 -0.78
CA TRP A 34 -9.88 -2.22 -0.28
C TRP A 34 -9.13 -3.38 -0.94
N GLY A 35 -9.82 -4.37 -1.49
CA GLY A 35 -9.23 -5.42 -2.32
C GLY A 35 -8.55 -4.84 -3.57
N ILE A 36 -9.18 -3.87 -4.24
CA ILE A 36 -8.53 -3.16 -5.37
C ILE A 36 -7.35 -2.32 -4.88
N ALA A 37 -7.47 -1.68 -3.73
CA ALA A 37 -6.37 -0.90 -3.17
C ALA A 37 -5.13 -1.77 -2.96
N LEU A 38 -5.31 -3.02 -2.49
CA LEU A 38 -4.25 -4.00 -2.36
C LEU A 38 -3.63 -4.39 -3.71
N LEU A 39 -4.44 -4.60 -4.75
CA LEU A 39 -3.93 -4.88 -6.11
C LEU A 39 -3.09 -3.72 -6.66
N ILE A 40 -3.59 -2.49 -6.54
CA ILE A 40 -2.86 -1.27 -6.96
C ILE A 40 -1.55 -1.16 -6.18
N SER A 41 -1.57 -1.39 -4.87
CA SER A 41 -0.37 -1.38 -4.02
C SER A 41 0.67 -2.42 -4.48
N GLY A 42 0.24 -3.63 -4.84
CA GLY A 42 1.11 -4.67 -5.38
C GLY A 42 1.78 -4.26 -6.71
N ILE A 43 1.03 -3.65 -7.63
CA ILE A 43 1.57 -3.14 -8.90
C ILE A 43 2.56 -2.00 -8.64
N LEU A 44 2.24 -1.07 -7.73
CA LEU A 44 3.13 0.02 -7.36
C LEU A 44 4.43 -0.50 -6.75
N MET A 45 4.36 -1.51 -5.88
CA MET A 45 5.54 -2.18 -5.32
C MET A 45 6.38 -2.83 -6.41
N ALA A 46 5.76 -3.57 -7.34
CA ALA A 46 6.47 -4.13 -8.49
C ALA A 46 7.13 -3.03 -9.33
N SER A 47 6.44 -1.92 -9.58
CA SER A 47 6.97 -0.78 -10.33
C SER A 47 8.20 -0.14 -9.66
N LEU A 48 8.23 -0.10 -8.32
CA LEU A 48 9.36 0.38 -7.54
C LEU A 48 10.59 -0.52 -7.75
N VAL A 49 10.40 -1.84 -7.69
CA VAL A 49 11.46 -2.83 -7.95
C VAL A 49 12.00 -2.70 -9.37
N ILE A 50 11.11 -2.52 -10.36
CA ILE A 50 11.49 -2.30 -11.76
C ILE A 50 12.32 -1.03 -11.90
N ARG A 51 11.90 0.08 -11.28
CA ARG A 51 12.61 1.36 -11.31
C ARG A 51 13.98 1.29 -10.63
N TYR A 52 14.10 0.54 -9.54
CA TYR A 52 15.39 0.33 -8.85
C TYR A 52 16.36 -0.54 -9.67
N GLY A 53 15.83 -1.35 -10.58
CA GLY A 53 16.58 -2.33 -11.36
C GLY A 53 16.43 -3.72 -10.73
N PRO A 54 15.67 -4.64 -11.33
CA PRO A 54 15.30 -5.90 -10.68
C PRO A 54 16.50 -6.84 -10.45
N MET A 55 17.51 -6.78 -11.33
CA MET A 55 18.80 -7.48 -11.12
C MET A 55 19.56 -6.94 -9.91
N LYS A 56 19.58 -5.60 -9.74
CA LYS A 56 20.23 -4.93 -8.61
C LYS A 56 19.47 -5.24 -7.32
N TYR A 57 18.14 -5.15 -7.34
CA TYR A 57 17.29 -5.48 -6.21
C TYR A 57 17.52 -6.92 -5.73
N ARG A 58 17.42 -7.89 -6.64
CA ARG A 58 17.66 -9.31 -6.34
C ARG A 58 19.03 -9.55 -5.70
N ARG A 59 20.09 -8.96 -6.27
CA ARG A 59 21.46 -9.19 -5.79
C ARG A 59 21.70 -8.51 -4.44
N TYR A 60 21.50 -7.20 -4.39
CA TYR A 60 21.93 -6.39 -3.26
C TYR A 60 20.94 -6.36 -2.12
N ILE A 61 19.62 -6.46 -2.37
CA ILE A 61 18.59 -6.35 -1.34
C ILE A 61 18.18 -7.72 -0.80
N VAL A 62 18.08 -8.73 -1.68
CA VAL A 62 17.60 -10.07 -1.28
C VAL A 62 18.77 -10.99 -0.97
N ASN A 63 19.63 -11.27 -1.95
CA ASN A 63 20.64 -12.32 -1.81
C ASN A 63 21.82 -11.94 -0.90
N GLU A 64 22.25 -10.68 -0.90
CA GLU A 64 23.38 -10.24 -0.06
C GLU A 64 22.98 -9.93 1.39
N PHE A 65 21.71 -9.59 1.68
CA PHE A 65 21.19 -9.42 3.04
C PHE A 65 20.55 -10.70 3.62
N GLY A 66 20.26 -11.70 2.79
CA GLY A 66 19.74 -13.00 3.21
C GLY A 66 20.85 -13.86 3.83
N ILE A 67 21.12 -13.68 5.12
CA ILE A 67 22.07 -14.53 5.86
C ILE A 67 21.44 -15.92 6.00
N ASP A 68 22.09 -16.95 5.44
CA ASP A 68 21.65 -18.36 5.40
C ASP A 68 20.31 -18.63 4.67
N ASP A 69 19.85 -17.72 3.80
CA ASP A 69 18.62 -17.91 3.04
C ASP A 69 18.88 -18.38 1.59
N TRP A 70 17.86 -18.95 0.95
CA TRP A 70 17.94 -19.39 -0.44
C TRP A 70 18.06 -18.21 -1.40
N ASN A 71 19.09 -18.28 -2.25
CA ASN A 71 19.31 -17.30 -3.31
C ASN A 71 18.12 -17.27 -4.27
N LEU A 72 17.54 -16.09 -4.44
CA LEU A 72 16.42 -15.90 -5.34
C LEU A 72 16.85 -16.21 -6.78
N PRO A 73 16.12 -17.02 -7.57
CA PRO A 73 16.54 -17.38 -8.93
C PRO A 73 16.35 -16.23 -9.92
N LYS A 74 17.03 -16.28 -11.07
CA LYS A 74 16.88 -15.25 -12.13
C LYS A 74 15.47 -15.21 -12.72
N VAL A 75 14.73 -16.32 -12.68
CA VAL A 75 13.32 -16.41 -13.14
C VAL A 75 12.43 -15.45 -12.37
N TRP A 76 12.74 -15.15 -11.10
CA TRP A 76 11.99 -14.18 -10.31
C TRP A 76 11.96 -12.79 -10.95
N ILE A 77 13.00 -12.41 -11.68
CA ILE A 77 13.03 -11.13 -12.40
C ILE A 77 11.94 -11.11 -13.45
N PHE A 78 11.81 -12.16 -14.25
CA PHE A 78 10.73 -12.24 -15.23
C PHE A 78 9.36 -12.15 -14.54
N MET A 79 9.19 -12.81 -13.39
CA MET A 79 7.94 -12.77 -12.63
C MET A 79 7.61 -11.34 -12.14
N ILE A 80 8.54 -10.67 -11.45
CA ILE A 80 8.25 -9.34 -10.87
C ILE A 80 8.15 -8.24 -11.94
N THR A 81 8.85 -8.37 -13.06
CA THR A 81 8.93 -7.32 -14.09
C THR A 81 7.77 -7.42 -15.08
N ILE A 82 7.29 -8.64 -15.37
CA ILE A 82 6.30 -8.89 -16.42
C ILE A 82 5.05 -9.54 -15.83
N LEU A 83 5.19 -10.71 -15.20
CA LEU A 83 4.03 -11.50 -14.76
C LEU A 83 3.17 -10.75 -13.74
N VAL A 84 3.77 -10.20 -12.68
CA VAL A 84 3.05 -9.53 -11.60
C VAL A 84 2.32 -8.26 -12.09
N PRO A 85 2.98 -7.31 -12.80
CA PRO A 85 2.29 -6.14 -13.32
C PRO A 85 1.18 -6.51 -14.31
N LEU A 86 1.44 -7.47 -15.20
CA LEU A 86 0.46 -7.92 -16.20
C LEU A 86 -0.76 -8.56 -15.53
N GLN A 87 -0.55 -9.46 -14.57
CA GLN A 87 -1.63 -10.08 -13.80
C GLN A 87 -2.44 -9.03 -13.04
N GLY A 88 -1.78 -8.07 -12.39
CA GLY A 88 -2.46 -6.98 -11.69
C GLY A 88 -3.35 -6.15 -12.63
N ILE A 89 -2.84 -5.76 -13.81
CA ILE A 89 -3.60 -5.00 -14.80
C ILE A 89 -4.80 -5.81 -15.32
N ILE A 90 -4.58 -7.08 -15.68
CA ILE A 90 -5.65 -7.96 -16.17
C ILE A 90 -6.75 -8.12 -15.12
N LEU A 91 -6.39 -8.37 -13.86
CA LEU A 91 -7.35 -8.52 -12.77
C LEU A 91 -8.14 -7.24 -12.51
N ILE A 92 -7.49 -6.07 -12.54
CA ILE A 92 -8.19 -4.78 -12.38
C ILE A 92 -9.18 -4.54 -13.52
N ILE A 93 -8.77 -4.76 -14.78
CA ILE A 93 -9.66 -4.58 -15.93
C ILE A 93 -10.84 -5.55 -15.86
N TRP A 94 -10.55 -6.82 -15.58
CA TRP A 94 -11.57 -7.85 -15.45
C TRP A 94 -12.57 -7.53 -14.33
N TRP A 95 -12.08 -7.10 -13.17
CA TRP A 95 -12.92 -6.75 -12.04
C TRP A 95 -13.82 -5.54 -12.33
N ILE A 96 -13.29 -4.49 -12.96
CA ILE A 96 -14.09 -3.32 -13.36
C ILE A 96 -15.17 -3.73 -14.35
N TYR A 97 -14.83 -4.60 -15.31
CA TYR A 97 -15.80 -5.14 -16.26
C TYR A 97 -16.89 -5.94 -15.55
N ASP A 98 -16.53 -6.82 -14.62
CA ASP A 98 -17.47 -7.67 -13.86
C ASP A 98 -18.46 -6.82 -13.04
N MET A 99 -17.98 -5.76 -12.39
CA MET A 99 -18.82 -4.83 -11.63
C MET A 99 -19.82 -4.07 -12.50
N ILE A 100 -19.42 -3.66 -13.71
CA ILE A 100 -20.31 -2.97 -14.65
C ILE A 100 -21.29 -3.93 -15.30
N ALA A 101 -20.86 -5.15 -15.62
CA ALA A 101 -21.67 -6.15 -16.29
C ALA A 101 -22.72 -6.78 -15.35
N SER A 102 -22.37 -6.94 -14.07
CA SER A 102 -23.23 -7.58 -13.06
C SER A 102 -24.33 -6.66 -12.54
N ASP A 103 -24.15 -5.33 -12.57
CA ASP A 103 -25.16 -4.37 -12.15
C ASP A 103 -25.48 -3.34 -13.27
N PRO A 104 -26.67 -3.42 -13.90
CA PRO A 104 -27.12 -2.43 -14.88
C PRO A 104 -27.18 -0.99 -14.35
N HIS A 105 -27.28 -0.82 -13.03
CA HIS A 105 -27.34 0.47 -12.34
C HIS A 105 -26.05 0.76 -11.56
N TRP A 106 -24.89 0.29 -12.04
CA TRP A 106 -23.57 0.54 -11.45
C TRP A 106 -23.26 2.03 -11.13
N TYR A 107 -23.93 2.96 -11.80
CA TYR A 107 -23.82 4.42 -11.60
C TYR A 107 -24.67 4.96 -10.43
N MET A 108 -25.58 4.16 -9.87
CA MET A 108 -26.40 4.53 -8.74
C MET A 108 -25.62 4.32 -7.43
N PHE A 109 -25.85 5.18 -6.44
CA PHE A 109 -25.16 5.09 -5.16
C PHE A 109 -25.79 3.99 -4.30
N THR A 110 -25.28 2.77 -4.45
CA THR A 110 -25.62 1.60 -3.65
C THR A 110 -24.36 1.06 -2.97
N TYR A 111 -24.50 0.18 -1.98
CA TYR A 111 -23.35 -0.27 -1.20
C TYR A 111 -22.27 -0.95 -2.04
N GLU A 112 -22.62 -1.67 -3.10
CA GLU A 112 -21.65 -2.46 -3.88
C GLU A 112 -21.35 -1.88 -5.27
N SER A 113 -21.77 -0.65 -5.56
CA SER A 113 -21.60 -0.09 -6.90
C SER A 113 -20.21 0.49 -7.14
N VAL A 114 -19.84 0.63 -8.40
CA VAL A 114 -18.63 1.37 -8.82
C VAL A 114 -18.65 2.81 -8.29
N THR A 115 -19.84 3.37 -8.11
CA THR A 115 -20.03 4.74 -7.62
C THR A 115 -19.66 4.89 -6.15
N SER A 116 -20.04 3.93 -5.27
CA SER A 116 -19.61 3.96 -3.86
C SER A 116 -18.09 3.88 -3.76
N LEU A 117 -17.47 2.99 -4.55
CA LEU A 117 -16.02 2.87 -4.64
C LEU A 117 -15.35 4.20 -5.00
N CYS A 118 -15.79 4.85 -6.09
CA CYS A 118 -15.23 6.14 -6.49
C CYS A 118 -15.37 7.21 -5.40
N VAL A 119 -16.52 7.28 -4.73
CA VAL A 119 -16.77 8.25 -3.66
C VAL A 119 -15.86 7.98 -2.46
N GLU A 120 -15.71 6.73 -2.03
CA GLU A 120 -14.85 6.36 -0.90
C GLU A 120 -13.38 6.71 -1.16
N TRP A 121 -12.87 6.41 -2.35
CA TRP A 121 -11.51 6.79 -2.76
C TRP A 121 -11.32 8.30 -2.81
N MET A 122 -12.32 9.06 -3.30
CA MET A 122 -12.25 10.52 -3.31
C MET A 122 -12.24 11.10 -1.90
N ILE A 123 -13.03 10.55 -0.98
CA ILE A 123 -13.02 10.95 0.44
C ILE A 123 -11.65 10.66 1.06
N LEU A 124 -11.09 9.46 0.82
CA LEU A 124 -9.77 9.09 1.32
C LEU A 124 -8.68 10.03 0.80
N LEU A 125 -8.65 10.29 -0.50
CA LEU A 125 -7.66 11.18 -1.12
C LEU A 125 -7.79 12.61 -0.59
N ALA A 126 -9.02 13.13 -0.46
CA ALA A 126 -9.27 14.44 0.12
C ALA A 126 -8.79 14.51 1.59
N ALA A 127 -9.04 13.47 2.38
CA ALA A 127 -8.55 13.39 3.76
C ALA A 127 -7.02 13.36 3.83
N LEU A 128 -6.36 12.53 3.02
CA LEU A 128 -4.90 12.44 2.97
C LEU A 128 -4.26 13.77 2.54
N ILE A 129 -4.80 14.41 1.49
CA ILE A 129 -4.33 15.71 1.02
C ILE A 129 -4.55 16.77 2.10
N GLY A 130 -5.74 16.79 2.74
CA GLY A 130 -6.05 17.73 3.82
C GLY A 130 -5.09 17.59 5.00
N ILE A 131 -4.83 16.37 5.46
CA ILE A 131 -3.86 16.09 6.53
C ILE A 131 -2.46 16.53 6.11
N ASN A 132 -2.04 16.23 4.87
CA ASN A 132 -0.74 16.62 4.36
C ASN A 132 -0.57 18.15 4.29
N VAL A 133 -1.58 18.87 3.81
CA VAL A 133 -1.59 20.35 3.76
C VAL A 133 -1.53 20.94 5.17
N ILE A 134 -2.30 20.39 6.12
CA ILE A 134 -2.26 20.83 7.53
C ILE A 134 -0.88 20.58 8.14
N ALA A 135 -0.27 19.43 7.88
CA ALA A 135 1.07 19.09 8.36
C ALA A 135 2.13 20.06 7.81
N LEU A 136 2.07 20.37 6.52
CA LEU A 136 2.94 21.36 5.87
C LEU A 136 2.73 22.77 6.44
N TRP A 137 1.47 23.19 6.62
CA TRP A 137 1.13 24.51 7.16
C TRP A 137 1.60 24.68 8.61
N ARG A 138 1.44 23.65 9.44
CA ARG A 138 1.94 23.62 10.83
C ARG A 138 3.46 23.42 10.92
N LYS A 139 4.16 23.31 9.80
CA LYS A 139 5.60 22.99 9.72
C LYS A 139 5.96 21.81 10.61
N TRP A 140 5.13 20.77 10.60
CA TRP A 140 5.41 19.59 11.39
C TRP A 140 6.67 18.94 10.81
N SER A 141 7.80 19.19 11.47
CA SER A 141 9.09 18.58 11.15
C SER A 141 9.05 17.10 11.58
N ILE A 142 8.25 16.30 10.88
CA ILE A 142 8.13 14.85 11.13
C ILE A 142 9.35 14.12 10.56
N PHE A 143 9.99 14.70 9.53
CA PHE A 143 11.24 14.21 8.97
C PHE A 143 12.40 15.08 9.48
N PRO A 144 13.17 14.67 10.50
CA PRO A 144 14.46 15.29 10.75
C PRO A 144 15.30 15.07 9.49
N VAL A 145 15.65 16.16 8.80
CA VAL A 145 16.66 16.32 7.74
C VAL A 145 17.27 15.00 7.19
N ALA A 146 16.45 14.11 6.63
CA ALA A 146 16.90 12.95 5.84
C ALA A 146 17.23 13.38 4.40
N LYS A 147 17.44 14.68 4.20
CA LYS A 147 17.67 15.32 2.89
C LYS A 147 19.15 15.42 2.56
N THR A 148 20.04 15.24 3.53
CA THR A 148 21.50 15.34 3.36
C THR A 148 22.17 14.00 3.10
N TYR A 149 21.61 12.90 3.58
CA TYR A 149 22.14 11.56 3.35
C TYR A 149 21.07 10.75 2.62
N GLY A 150 21.21 10.63 1.31
CA GLY A 150 20.49 9.59 0.58
C GLY A 150 20.78 8.25 1.26
N ASN A 151 19.78 7.39 1.38
CA ASN A 151 19.93 6.07 1.98
C ASN A 151 20.89 5.24 1.12
N ASN A 152 22.19 5.38 1.40
CA ASN A 152 23.28 4.69 0.77
C ASN A 152 23.46 3.37 1.51
N PRO A 153 23.13 2.22 0.89
CA PRO A 153 23.20 0.92 1.56
C PRO A 153 24.63 0.52 1.98
N TYR A 154 25.66 1.29 1.58
CA TYR A 154 27.06 1.06 1.93
C TYR A 154 27.62 1.99 3.01
N GLU A 155 26.84 2.98 3.49
CA GLU A 155 27.21 3.82 4.63
C GLU A 155 26.18 3.59 5.74
N LEU A 156 26.37 2.55 6.56
CA LEU A 156 25.47 2.23 7.69
C LEU A 156 25.86 2.98 8.98
N ASP A 157 26.95 3.76 8.97
CA ASP A 157 27.48 4.42 10.18
C ASP A 157 26.57 5.54 10.70
N PHE A 158 25.68 6.11 9.87
CA PHE A 158 24.69 7.08 10.33
C PHE A 158 23.63 6.46 11.25
N LEU A 159 23.36 5.14 11.13
CA LEU A 159 22.38 4.45 11.98
C LEU A 159 22.89 4.23 13.40
N LYS A 160 24.21 4.04 13.58
CA LYS A 160 24.83 3.94 14.91
C LYS A 160 24.64 5.21 15.73
N THR A 161 24.68 6.37 15.09
CA THR A 161 24.54 7.66 15.78
C THR A 161 23.11 7.92 16.29
N PHE A 162 22.09 7.27 15.71
CA PHE A 162 20.70 7.38 16.16
C PHE A 162 20.32 6.38 17.24
N THR A 163 21.07 5.28 17.41
CA THR A 163 20.85 4.30 18.48
C THR A 163 21.48 4.71 19.81
N ASP A 164 22.38 5.71 19.80
CA ASP A 164 23.10 6.21 20.98
C ASP A 164 22.49 7.49 21.58
N LEU A 165 21.30 7.92 21.12
CA LEU A 165 20.49 9.05 21.65
C LEU A 165 19.15 8.56 22.21
#